data_AF-A0A958Z8E0-F1
#
_entry.id   AF-A0A958Z8E0-F1
#
_cell.length_a   1.000
_cell.length_b   1.000
_cell.length_c   1.000
_cell.angle_alpha   90.00
_cell.angle_beta   90.00
_cell.angle_gamma   90.00
#
_symmetry.space_group_name_H-M   'P 1'
#
loop_
_entity.id
_entity.type
_entity.pdbx_description
1 polymer ?
#
loop_
_entity_poly.entity_id
_entity_poly.type
_entity_poly.pdbx_seq_one_letter_code
_entity_poly.pdbx_strand_id
1 'polypeptide(L)'
;MKNGILNNRNLKESVFKTPEDYFESVEASVFDKLVTEKFPEKDGFTTPQSYFDTVEQSIFEKTVSKKGKVIRLNSFFVKRFLPVAAAASLLILVLLNYNRKQLTFETLATSDIENWIDQGLVEVDPYQLAEVYSDVDLNPDYQTNDDEIIEYLDGTDIEGLIIETQQQ
;
A
#
# COMPACT_ATOMS: atom_id res chain seq x y z
N MET A 1 -1.79 -15.43 21.81
CA MET A 1 -2.94 -14.70 22.38
C MET A 1 -3.70 -14.06 21.22
N LYS A 2 -4.88 -14.58 20.88
CA LYS A 2 -5.70 -14.13 19.74
C LYS A 2 -6.59 -12.98 20.21
N ASN A 3 -6.36 -11.77 19.70
CA ASN A 3 -7.19 -10.60 19.99
C ASN A 3 -8.29 -10.50 18.93
N GLY A 4 -9.47 -11.03 19.24
CA GLY A 4 -10.67 -10.89 18.42
C GLY A 4 -11.37 -9.56 18.72
N ILE A 5 -11.26 -8.59 17.82
CA ILE A 5 -12.04 -7.35 17.83
C ILE A 5 -13.46 -7.71 17.38
N LEU A 6 -14.43 -7.64 18.29
CA LEU A 6 -15.85 -7.83 17.95
C LEU A 6 -16.43 -6.51 17.40
N ASN A 7 -16.56 -6.46 16.07
CA ASN A 7 -17.28 -5.42 15.35
C ASN A 7 -18.80 -5.57 15.56
N ASN A 8 -19.37 -4.91 16.56
CA ASN A 8 -20.83 -4.87 16.74
C ASN A 8 -21.44 -3.63 16.07
N ARG A 9 -21.99 -3.81 14.87
CA ARG A 9 -22.71 -2.78 14.08
C ARG A 9 -24.19 -2.70 14.47
N ASN A 10 -24.49 -2.51 15.76
CA ASN A 10 -25.85 -2.26 16.26
C ASN A 10 -25.88 -1.10 17.28
N LEU A 11 -25.35 0.07 16.89
CA LEU A 11 -25.60 1.33 17.59
C LEU A 11 -26.95 1.92 17.14
N LYS A 12 -28.05 1.19 17.42
CA LYS A 12 -29.42 1.70 17.32
C LYS A 12 -30.03 1.71 18.72
N GLU A 13 -29.50 2.59 19.55
CA GLU A 13 -30.17 3.31 20.63
C GLU A 13 -29.07 4.06 21.38
N SER A 14 -29.29 5.35 21.63
CA SER A 14 -28.36 6.17 22.41
C SER A 14 -28.03 5.46 23.72
N VAL A 15 -26.76 5.05 23.92
CA VAL A 15 -26.29 4.50 25.20
C VAL A 15 -26.23 5.61 26.28
N PHE A 16 -26.41 6.86 25.86
CA PHE A 16 -26.58 8.01 26.74
C PHE A 16 -28.07 8.35 26.83
N LYS A 17 -28.81 7.64 27.68
CA LYS A 17 -30.16 8.04 28.11
C LYS A 17 -30.04 8.64 29.52
N THR A 18 -30.63 9.80 29.73
CA THR A 18 -30.78 10.36 31.09
C THR A 18 -31.80 9.54 31.86
N PRO A 19 -31.69 9.45 33.19
CA PRO A 19 -32.74 8.87 34.04
C PRO A 19 -34.11 9.53 33.76
N GLU A 20 -35.17 8.76 34.01
CA GLU A 20 -36.53 9.29 34.04
C GLU A 20 -36.59 10.49 35.02
N ASP A 21 -37.29 11.54 34.62
CA ASP A 21 -37.48 12.78 35.40
C ASP A 21 -36.20 13.57 35.77
N TYR A 22 -35.07 13.29 35.13
CA TYR A 22 -33.82 14.02 35.37
C TYR A 22 -33.98 15.54 35.20
N PHE A 23 -34.57 15.98 34.08
CA PHE A 23 -34.71 17.41 33.81
C PHE A 23 -35.74 18.07 34.74
N GLU A 24 -36.85 17.39 35.05
CA GLU A 24 -37.88 17.90 35.95
C GLU A 24 -37.34 18.06 37.38
N SER A 25 -36.59 17.07 37.87
CA SER A 25 -35.97 17.13 39.20
C SER A 25 -34.87 18.19 39.30
N VAL A 26 -34.05 18.36 38.25
CA VAL A 26 -33.04 19.43 38.17
C VAL A 26 -33.72 20.79 38.15
N GLU A 27 -34.76 20.98 37.34
CA GLU A 27 -35.51 22.22 37.25
C GLU A 27 -36.14 22.58 38.60
N ALA A 28 -36.86 21.63 39.21
CA ALA A 28 -37.46 21.82 40.52
C ALA A 28 -36.40 22.18 41.58
N SER A 29 -35.25 21.49 41.60
CA SER A 29 -34.17 21.79 42.54
C SER A 29 -33.52 23.16 42.32
N VAL A 30 -33.38 23.60 41.07
CA VAL A 30 -32.85 24.93 40.73
C VAL A 30 -33.82 26.01 41.18
N PHE A 31 -35.12 25.88 40.88
CA PHE A 31 -36.13 26.83 41.31
C PHE A 31 -36.25 26.90 42.83
N ASP A 32 -36.25 25.76 43.52
CA ASP A 32 -36.30 25.70 44.97
C ASP A 32 -35.09 26.43 45.60
N LYS A 33 -33.89 26.25 45.04
CA LYS A 33 -32.69 27.00 45.44
C LYS A 33 -32.81 28.49 45.16
N LEU A 34 -33.31 28.90 44.00
CA LEU A 34 -33.48 30.32 43.65
C LEU A 34 -34.48 31.05 44.55
N VAL A 35 -35.53 30.35 45.00
CA VAL A 35 -36.56 30.90 45.90
C VAL A 35 -36.07 30.91 47.35
N THR A 36 -35.30 29.91 47.76
CA THR A 36 -34.87 29.71 49.16
C THR A 36 -33.57 30.43 49.50
N GLU A 37 -32.59 30.49 48.59
CA GLU A 37 -31.34 31.21 48.80
C GLU A 37 -31.54 32.71 48.57
N LYS A 38 -31.28 33.50 49.62
CA LYS A 38 -31.05 34.94 49.45
C LYS A 38 -29.68 35.14 48.84
N PHE A 39 -29.63 35.36 47.53
CA PHE A 39 -28.38 35.72 46.87
C PHE A 39 -27.78 36.96 47.53
N PRO A 40 -26.50 36.94 47.90
CA PRO A 40 -25.84 38.13 48.39
C PRO A 40 -25.88 39.20 47.29
N GLU A 41 -26.50 40.36 47.56
CA GLU A 41 -26.58 41.48 46.60
C GLU A 41 -25.19 42.02 46.17
N LYS A 42 -24.13 41.62 46.89
CA LYS A 42 -22.81 42.25 46.85
C LYS A 42 -21.68 41.28 46.48
N ASP A 43 -21.91 39.97 46.60
CA ASP A 43 -20.91 38.95 46.28
C ASP A 43 -21.20 38.39 44.88
N GLY A 44 -21.16 39.27 43.88
CA GLY A 44 -21.05 38.85 42.49
C GLY A 44 -19.66 38.32 42.18
N PHE A 45 -19.51 37.65 41.03
CA PHE A 45 -18.18 37.31 40.52
C PHE A 45 -17.41 38.61 40.24
N THR A 46 -16.41 38.90 41.07
CA THR A 46 -15.48 40.00 40.83
C THR A 46 -14.36 39.49 39.93
N THR A 47 -13.98 40.30 38.96
CA THR A 47 -12.78 40.01 38.17
C THR A 47 -11.54 40.33 39.02
N PRO A 48 -10.44 39.60 38.84
CA PRO A 48 -9.17 39.97 39.43
C PRO A 48 -8.78 41.41 39.08
N GLN A 49 -8.07 42.07 39.99
CA GLN A 49 -7.51 43.40 39.74
C GLN A 49 -6.70 43.37 38.44
N SER A 50 -6.92 44.35 37.56
CA SER A 50 -6.24 44.47 36.27
C SER A 50 -6.49 43.34 35.25
N TYR A 51 -7.58 42.59 35.38
CA TYR A 51 -8.03 41.64 34.35
C TYR A 51 -8.18 42.33 32.98
N PHE A 52 -8.94 43.43 32.92
CA PHE A 52 -9.18 44.16 31.68
C PHE A 52 -7.95 44.90 31.15
N ASP A 53 -6.99 45.22 32.02
CA ASP A 53 -5.71 45.85 31.62
C ASP A 53 -4.77 44.86 30.93
N THR A 54 -4.83 43.58 31.30
CA THR A 54 -3.86 42.55 30.84
C THR A 54 -4.42 41.62 29.77
N VAL A 55 -5.75 41.42 29.74
CA VAL A 55 -6.40 40.47 28.83
C VAL A 55 -6.19 40.88 27.36
N GLU A 56 -6.30 42.17 27.05
CA GLU A 56 -6.11 42.69 25.70
C GLU A 56 -4.68 42.39 25.19
N GLN A 57 -3.67 42.72 25.99
CA GLN A 57 -2.28 42.44 25.67
C GLN A 57 -2.02 40.93 25.49
N SER A 58 -2.56 40.10 26.38
CA SER A 58 -2.40 38.64 26.31
C SER A 58 -3.02 38.03 25.04
N ILE A 59 -4.14 38.60 24.58
CA ILE A 59 -4.80 38.20 23.32
C ILE A 59 -3.92 38.61 22.15
N PHE A 60 -3.45 39.86 22.09
CA PHE A 60 -2.60 40.34 21.01
C PHE A 60 -1.28 39.55 20.92
N GLU A 61 -0.64 39.22 22.03
CA GLU A 61 0.57 38.39 22.05
C GLU A 61 0.34 36.98 21.46
N LYS A 62 -0.87 36.43 21.64
CA LYS A 62 -1.25 35.10 21.14
C LYS A 62 -1.83 35.10 19.72
N THR A 63 -2.42 36.21 19.26
CA THR A 63 -3.12 36.28 17.96
C THR A 63 -2.39 37.10 16.91
N VAL A 64 -1.56 38.07 17.28
CA VAL A 64 -0.67 38.76 16.33
C VAL A 64 0.47 37.81 16.00
N SER A 65 0.20 36.97 15.00
CA SER A 65 1.14 36.04 14.40
C SER A 65 2.52 36.69 14.25
N LYS A 66 3.55 36.09 14.86
CA LYS A 66 4.95 36.37 14.54
C LYS A 66 5.06 36.29 13.03
N LYS A 67 5.24 37.44 12.35
CA LYS A 67 5.40 37.54 10.89
C LYS A 67 6.19 36.35 10.41
N GLY A 68 5.52 35.42 9.73
CA GLY A 68 6.16 34.21 9.22
C GLY A 68 7.39 34.62 8.43
N LYS A 69 8.53 33.96 8.67
CA LYS A 69 9.78 34.30 8.00
C LYS A 69 9.58 34.09 6.50
N VAL A 70 9.38 35.19 5.76
CA VAL A 70 9.22 35.15 4.31
C VAL A 70 10.58 34.77 3.72
N ILE A 71 10.72 33.50 3.32
CA ILE A 71 11.88 33.03 2.58
C ILE A 71 11.77 33.50 1.14
N ARG A 72 12.72 34.33 0.71
CA ARG A 72 12.82 34.78 -0.68
C ARG A 72 13.49 33.68 -1.50
N LEU A 73 12.85 33.26 -2.58
CA LEU A 73 13.41 32.27 -3.50
C LEU A 73 14.60 32.90 -4.26
N ASN A 74 15.80 32.36 -4.05
CA ASN A 74 17.00 32.88 -4.71
C ASN A 74 17.03 32.42 -6.19
N SER A 75 16.76 33.36 -7.09
CA SER A 75 16.66 33.13 -8.55
C SER A 75 17.91 32.48 -9.14
N PHE A 76 19.10 32.66 -8.53
CA PHE A 76 20.34 32.04 -9.00
C PHE A 76 20.29 30.50 -8.94
N PHE A 77 19.83 29.94 -7.82
CA PHE A 77 19.70 28.50 -7.67
C PHE A 77 18.62 27.95 -8.59
N VAL A 78 17.46 28.62 -8.64
CA VAL A 78 16.36 28.17 -9.50
C VAL A 78 16.77 28.16 -10.97
N LYS A 79 17.39 29.21 -11.50
CA LYS A 79 17.81 29.26 -12.91
C LYS A 79 18.86 28.22 -13.26
N ARG A 80 19.73 27.84 -12.31
CA ARG A 80 20.79 26.84 -12.54
C ARG A 80 20.28 25.40 -12.45
N PHE A 81 19.33 25.13 -11.56
CA PHE A 81 18.79 23.78 -11.33
C PHE A 81 17.53 23.47 -12.15
N LEU A 82 16.76 24.47 -12.58
CA LEU A 82 15.54 24.27 -13.39
C LEU A 82 15.79 23.52 -14.72
N PRO A 83 16.80 23.86 -15.56
CA PRO A 83 17.05 23.10 -16.78
C PRO A 83 17.56 21.69 -16.49
N VAL A 84 18.33 21.50 -15.41
CA VAL A 84 18.84 20.18 -14.99
C VAL A 84 17.69 19.27 -14.54
N ALA A 85 16.75 19.79 -13.74
CA ALA A 85 15.58 19.05 -13.31
C ALA A 85 14.66 18.70 -14.48
N ALA A 86 14.48 19.63 -15.43
CA ALA A 86 13.72 19.38 -16.66
C ALA A 86 14.38 18.28 -17.51
N ALA A 87 15.70 18.37 -17.75
CA ALA A 87 16.43 17.35 -18.49
C ALA A 87 16.42 15.98 -17.80
N ALA A 88 16.61 15.94 -16.47
CA ALA A 88 16.54 14.70 -15.70
C ALA A 88 15.14 14.07 -15.75
N SER A 89 14.08 14.89 -15.65
CA SER A 89 12.70 14.42 -15.77
C SER A 89 12.43 13.84 -17.16
N LEU A 90 12.92 14.51 -18.21
CA LEU A 90 12.80 14.02 -19.59
C LEU A 90 13.63 12.76 -19.82
N LEU A 91 14.85 12.67 -19.27
CA LEU A 91 15.67 11.46 -19.33
C LEU A 91 14.99 10.28 -18.64
N ILE A 92 14.44 10.48 -17.43
CA ILE A 92 13.66 9.45 -16.73
C ILE A 92 12.45 9.04 -17.57
N LEU A 93 11.73 10.00 -18.15
CA LEU A 93 10.57 9.72 -18.99
C LEU A 93 10.96 8.93 -20.25
N VAL A 94 12.07 9.29 -20.91
CA VAL A 94 12.61 8.56 -22.06
C VAL A 94 13.05 7.17 -21.65
N LEU A 95 13.78 7.00 -20.55
CA LEU A 95 14.18 5.69 -20.02
C LEU A 95 12.97 4.79 -19.71
N LEU A 96 11.94 5.34 -19.05
CA LEU A 96 10.71 4.61 -18.72
C LEU A 96 9.90 4.23 -19.97
N ASN A 97 10.04 4.96 -21.07
CA ASN A 97 9.29 4.71 -22.31
C ASN A 97 10.13 4.04 -23.42
N TYR A 98 11.44 3.86 -23.24
CA TYR A 98 12.34 3.29 -24.25
C TYR A 98 12.08 1.80 -24.51
N ASN A 99 11.53 1.07 -23.53
CA ASN A 99 11.34 -0.38 -23.68
C ASN A 99 10.02 -0.86 -23.04
N ARG A 100 8.91 -0.30 -23.52
CA ARG A 100 7.56 -0.79 -23.18
C ARG A 100 7.27 -2.07 -23.96
N LYS A 101 8.04 -3.14 -23.73
CA LYS A 101 7.47 -4.49 -23.90
C LYS A 101 6.33 -4.59 -22.88
N GLN A 102 5.20 -5.17 -23.26
CA GLN A 102 4.12 -5.41 -22.30
C GLN A 102 4.65 -6.40 -21.25
N LEU A 103 5.11 -5.88 -20.11
CA LEU A 103 5.54 -6.68 -18.97
C LEU A 103 4.28 -7.28 -18.34
N THR A 104 3.80 -8.37 -18.90
CA THR A 104 2.75 -9.20 -18.30
C THR A 104 3.40 -10.18 -17.33
N PHE A 105 2.66 -10.57 -16.30
CA PHE A 105 3.12 -11.62 -15.37
C PHE A 105 3.45 -12.93 -16.10
N GLU A 106 2.75 -13.21 -17.20
CA GLU A 106 3.01 -14.36 -18.06
C GLU A 106 4.40 -14.30 -18.72
N THR A 107 4.80 -13.14 -19.24
CA THR A 107 6.12 -12.99 -19.89
C THR A 107 7.28 -13.12 -18.89
N LEU A 108 7.08 -12.64 -17.66
CA LEU A 108 8.05 -12.78 -16.58
C LEU A 108 8.18 -14.24 -16.12
N ALA A 109 7.04 -14.91 -15.92
CA ALA A 109 7.02 -16.31 -15.50
C ALA A 109 7.73 -17.22 -16.51
N THR A 110 7.49 -17.04 -17.81
CA THR A 110 8.18 -17.84 -18.85
C THR A 110 9.68 -17.59 -18.87
N SER A 111 10.13 -16.33 -18.80
CA SER A 111 11.56 -16.00 -18.79
C SER A 111 12.29 -16.56 -17.56
N ASP A 112 11.62 -16.63 -16.42
CA ASP A 112 12.18 -17.23 -15.21
C ASP A 112 12.28 -18.76 -15.35
N ILE A 113 11.26 -19.41 -15.91
CA ILE A 113 11.26 -20.85 -16.19
C ILE A 113 12.38 -21.22 -17.18
N GLU A 114 12.52 -20.48 -18.28
CA GLU A 114 13.61 -20.67 -19.26
C GLU A 114 14.98 -20.56 -18.58
N ASN A 115 15.15 -19.53 -17.74
CA ASN A 115 16.40 -19.31 -17.03
C ASN A 115 16.70 -20.41 -16.00
N TRP A 116 15.69 -20.98 -15.36
CA TRP A 116 15.88 -22.10 -14.43
C TRP A 116 16.28 -23.39 -15.16
N ILE A 117 15.75 -23.64 -16.35
CA ILE A 117 16.15 -24.76 -17.20
C ILE A 117 17.60 -24.56 -17.68
N ASP A 118 17.95 -23.37 -18.18
CA ASP A 118 19.30 -23.07 -18.68
C ASP A 118 20.37 -23.14 -17.59
N GLN A 119 20.04 -22.73 -16.37
CA GLN A 119 20.94 -22.82 -15.22
C GLN A 119 21.00 -24.23 -14.60
N GLY A 120 20.24 -25.21 -15.13
CA GLY A 120 20.16 -26.56 -14.58
C GLY A 120 19.54 -26.63 -13.19
N LEU A 121 18.70 -25.66 -12.83
CA LEU A 121 17.99 -25.61 -11.54
C LEU A 121 16.70 -26.44 -11.56
N VAL A 122 16.22 -26.81 -12.75
CA VAL A 122 15.10 -27.73 -12.95
C VAL A 122 15.61 -28.94 -13.72
N GLU A 123 15.54 -30.11 -13.09
CA GLU A 123 15.77 -31.39 -13.75
C GLU A 123 14.46 -31.82 -14.43
N VAL A 124 14.46 -31.85 -15.76
CA VAL A 124 13.29 -32.22 -16.56
C VAL A 124 13.40 -33.68 -16.94
N ASP A 125 12.64 -34.54 -16.26
CA ASP A 125 12.55 -35.97 -16.56
C ASP A 125 11.70 -36.19 -17.84
N PRO A 126 12.28 -36.74 -18.93
CA PRO A 126 11.56 -36.98 -20.17
C PRO A 126 10.33 -37.89 -20.03
N TYR A 127 10.36 -38.83 -19.08
CA TYR A 127 9.23 -39.75 -18.86
C TYR A 127 8.06 -39.02 -18.19
N GLN A 128 8.33 -38.10 -17.27
CA GLN A 128 7.29 -37.28 -16.63
C GLN A 128 6.67 -36.29 -17.62
N LEU A 129 7.46 -35.73 -18.54
CA LEU A 129 6.92 -34.92 -19.63
C LEU A 129 6.00 -35.74 -20.54
N ALA A 130 6.40 -36.97 -20.90
CA ALA A 130 5.58 -37.85 -21.73
C ALA A 130 4.27 -38.25 -21.05
N GLU A 131 4.26 -38.39 -19.72
CA GLU A 131 3.05 -38.66 -18.94
C GLU A 131 2.10 -37.45 -18.92
N VAL A 132 2.61 -36.24 -18.71
CA VAL A 132 1.80 -35.00 -18.68
C VAL A 132 1.22 -34.65 -20.05
N TYR A 133 1.94 -34.98 -21.12
CA TYR A 133 1.53 -34.74 -22.50
C TYR A 133 1.11 -36.02 -23.24
N SER A 134 0.61 -37.04 -22.53
CA SER A 134 0.23 -38.35 -23.09
C SER A 134 -0.81 -38.27 -24.21
N ASP A 135 -1.65 -37.24 -24.19
CA ASP A 135 -2.77 -37.07 -25.11
C ASP A 135 -2.44 -36.14 -26.29
N VAL A 136 -1.18 -35.68 -26.41
CA VAL A 136 -0.72 -34.91 -27.56
C VAL A 136 -0.45 -35.85 -28.73
N ASP A 137 -1.34 -35.83 -29.73
CA ASP A 137 -1.09 -36.49 -31.01
C ASP A 137 0.12 -35.82 -31.69
N LEU A 138 1.23 -36.56 -31.78
CA LEU A 138 2.42 -36.11 -32.48
C LEU A 138 2.09 -35.97 -33.97
N ASN A 139 1.86 -34.73 -34.42
CA ASN A 139 1.62 -34.46 -35.82
C ASN A 139 2.92 -34.73 -36.61
N PRO A 140 2.94 -35.67 -37.57
CA PRO A 140 4.16 -36.03 -38.30
C PRO A 140 4.59 -34.97 -39.34
N ASP A 141 3.98 -33.79 -39.34
CA ASP A 141 4.21 -32.73 -40.33
C ASP A 141 5.44 -31.84 -40.02
N TYR A 142 6.27 -32.25 -39.06
CA TYR A 142 7.58 -31.66 -38.87
C TYR A 142 8.49 -32.11 -40.02
N GLN A 143 8.82 -31.19 -40.93
CA GLN A 143 9.90 -31.39 -41.91
C GLN A 143 11.24 -31.40 -41.17
N THR A 144 11.57 -32.52 -40.55
CA THR A 144 12.89 -32.80 -40.00
C THR A 144 13.84 -33.13 -41.14
N ASN A 145 15.07 -32.62 -41.07
CA ASN A 145 16.10 -32.96 -42.04
C ASN A 145 16.63 -34.37 -41.73
N ASP A 146 16.57 -35.28 -42.71
CA ASP A 146 17.06 -36.65 -42.57
C ASP A 146 18.55 -36.69 -42.14
N ASP A 147 19.34 -35.71 -42.58
CA ASP A 147 20.77 -35.63 -42.24
C ASP A 147 20.99 -35.38 -40.73
N GLU A 148 20.14 -34.56 -40.11
CA GLU A 148 20.21 -34.22 -38.69
C GLU A 148 19.77 -35.39 -37.81
N ILE A 149 18.77 -36.16 -38.26
CA ILE A 149 18.34 -37.40 -37.61
C ILE A 149 19.46 -38.45 -37.67
N ILE A 150 20.10 -38.61 -38.83
CA ILE A 150 21.20 -39.57 -38.99
C ILE A 150 22.38 -39.19 -38.09
N GLU A 151 22.75 -37.91 -38.00
CA GLU A 151 23.81 -37.45 -37.10
C GLU A 151 23.49 -37.73 -35.61
N TYR A 152 22.24 -37.49 -35.20
CA TYR A 152 21.79 -37.81 -33.85
C TYR A 152 21.82 -39.32 -33.55
N LEU A 153 21.35 -40.14 -34.49
CA LEU A 153 21.32 -41.60 -34.33
C LEU A 153 22.73 -42.21 -34.29
N ASP A 154 23.68 -41.67 -35.04
CA ASP A 154 25.07 -42.14 -35.04
C ASP A 154 25.82 -41.72 -33.76
N GLY A 155 25.47 -40.57 -33.18
CA GLY A 155 26.01 -40.11 -31.90
C GLY A 155 25.40 -40.77 -30.66
N THR A 156 24.32 -41.54 -30.82
CA THR A 156 23.60 -42.19 -29.73
C THR A 156 23.97 -43.67 -29.64
N ASP A 157 24.33 -44.17 -28.45
CA ASP A 157 24.57 -45.61 -28.23
C ASP A 157 23.24 -46.38 -28.14
N ILE A 158 22.69 -46.73 -29.29
CA ILE A 158 21.42 -47.44 -29.41
C ILE A 158 21.49 -48.84 -28.78
N GLU A 159 22.66 -49.49 -28.81
CA GLU A 159 22.84 -50.82 -28.23
C GLU A 159 22.74 -50.78 -26.70
N GLY A 160 23.29 -49.75 -26.06
CA GLY A 160 23.15 -49.53 -24.62
C GLY A 160 21.70 -49.31 -24.17
N LEU A 161 20.94 -48.50 -24.92
CA LEU A 161 19.54 -48.18 -24.62
C LEU A 161 18.59 -49.38 -24.75
N ILE A 162 18.85 -50.27 -25.71
CA ILE A 162 18.06 -51.50 -25.90
C ILE A 162 18.30 -52.48 -24.73
N ILE A 163 19.50 -52.52 -24.17
CA ILE A 163 19.82 -53.39 -23.02
C ILE A 163 19.17 -52.86 -21.74
N GLU A 164 19.12 -51.54 -21.55
CA GLU A 164 18.51 -50.90 -20.37
C GLU A 164 16.99 -51.07 -20.33
N THR A 165 16.32 -50.94 -21.47
CA THR A 165 14.85 -51.12 -21.60
C THR A 165 14.38 -52.57 -21.42
N GLN A 166 15.28 -53.57 -21.48
CA GLN A 166 14.96 -54.98 -21.20
C GLN A 166 15.13 -55.36 -19.73
N GLN A 167 15.63 -54.46 -18.87
CA GLN A 167 15.86 -54.70 -17.44
C GLN A 167 14.84 -54.02 -16.49
N GLN A 168 13.84 -53.32 -17.04
CA GLN A 168 12.62 -52.91 -16.34
C GLN A 168 11.44 -53.78 -16.78
#